data_AF-A0A9P7VTW1-F1
#
_entry.id   AF-A0A9P7VTW1-F1
#
_cell.length_a   1.000
_cell.length_b   1.000
_cell.length_c   1.000
_cell.angle_alpha   90.00
_cell.angle_beta   90.00
_cell.angle_gamma   90.00
#
_symmetry.space_group_name_H-M   'P 1'
#
loop_
_entity.id
_entity.type
_entity.pdbx_description
1 polymer ?
#
loop_
_entity_poly.entity_id
_entity_poly.type
_entity_poly.pdbx_seq_one_letter_code
_entity_poly.pdbx_strand_id
1 'polypeptide(L)'
;MDVPTKVKLLPPKPDLTFTRPPKSKIALFFWRWRIWFESTFVLSMLEPWEKIMLLTMLFICSSFVLSALFRHIYQDIGGLQQRVVYYLLGPEADKTVICDQVNDCVGGGNSEL
;
A
#
# COMPACT_ATOMS: atom_id res chain seq x y z
N MET A 1 27.14 61.52 22.92
CA MET A 1 25.92 60.80 23.32
C MET A 1 25.82 59.59 22.43
N ASP A 2 26.42 58.50 22.87
CA ASP A 2 26.60 57.29 22.08
C ASP A 2 25.39 56.40 22.24
N VAL A 3 24.65 56.20 21.15
CA VAL A 3 23.45 55.36 21.11
C VAL A 3 23.90 53.90 21.19
N PRO A 4 23.51 53.12 22.21
CA PRO A 4 23.93 51.73 22.30
C PRO A 4 23.20 50.91 21.23
N THR A 5 23.93 50.52 20.18
CA THR A 5 23.49 49.59 19.15
C THR A 5 23.07 48.28 19.82
N LYS A 6 21.77 48.00 19.88
CA LYS A 6 21.21 46.77 20.44
C LYS A 6 21.77 45.57 19.66
N VAL A 7 22.68 44.83 20.28
CA VAL A 7 23.20 43.56 19.76
C VAL A 7 22.01 42.62 19.61
N LYS A 8 21.68 42.27 18.35
CA LYS A 8 20.57 41.38 18.01
C LYS A 8 20.95 39.95 18.41
N LEU A 9 20.68 39.60 19.66
CA LEU A 9 20.84 38.26 20.19
C LEU A 9 20.00 37.28 19.36
N LEU A 10 20.61 36.16 18.95
CA LEU A 10 19.88 35.06 18.34
C LEU A 10 18.80 34.59 19.34
N PRO A 11 17.58 34.29 18.90
CA PRO A 11 16.52 33.83 19.79
C PRO A 11 16.98 32.59 20.55
N PRO A 12 16.73 32.50 21.87
CA PRO A 12 17.23 31.42 22.73
C PRO A 12 16.60 30.05 22.45
N LYS A 13 15.65 29.97 21.50
CA LYS A 13 14.89 28.75 21.21
C LYS A 13 15.19 28.30 19.77
N PRO A 14 15.78 27.11 19.58
CA PRO A 14 15.96 26.56 18.24
C PRO A 14 14.60 26.37 17.57
N ASP A 15 14.52 26.66 16.27
CA ASP A 15 13.28 26.56 15.52
C ASP A 15 12.93 25.09 15.28
N LEU A 16 12.09 24.54 16.16
CA LEU A 16 11.66 23.13 16.12
C LEU A 16 10.49 22.90 15.16
N THR A 17 10.13 23.88 14.32
CA THR A 17 8.95 23.82 13.44
C THR A 17 8.97 22.59 12.52
N PHE A 18 10.15 22.10 12.14
CA PHE A 18 10.32 20.88 11.33
C PHE A 18 9.77 19.60 12.00
N THR A 19 9.83 19.52 13.32
CA THR A 19 9.36 18.35 14.10
C THR A 19 7.88 18.43 14.49
N ARG A 20 7.19 19.54 14.16
CA ARG A 20 5.81 19.74 14.59
C ARG A 20 4.84 18.89 13.74
N PRO A 21 3.98 18.07 14.37
CA PRO A 21 2.97 17.31 13.63
C PRO A 21 1.99 18.27 12.94
N PRO A 22 1.70 18.07 11.63
CA PRO A 22 0.74 18.89 10.90
C PRO A 22 -0.69 18.65 11.41
N LYS A 23 -1.56 19.67 11.34
CA LYS A 23 -2.94 19.60 11.88
C LYS A 23 -3.91 18.73 11.06
N SER A 24 -3.56 18.40 9.82
CA SER A 24 -4.44 17.61 8.92
C SER A 24 -4.24 16.11 9.12
N LYS A 25 -5.34 15.32 9.09
CA LYS A 25 -5.32 13.86 9.28
C LYS A 25 -4.45 13.15 8.24
N ILE A 26 -4.54 13.56 6.98
CA ILE A 26 -3.76 12.98 5.88
C ILE A 26 -2.28 13.37 6.03
N ALA A 27 -2.02 14.61 6.40
CA ALA A 27 -0.67 15.09 6.65
C ALA A 27 -0.02 14.39 7.84
N LEU A 28 -0.78 14.02 8.89
CA LEU A 28 -0.30 13.21 10.01
C LEU A 28 0.10 11.81 9.58
N PHE A 29 -0.68 11.18 8.69
CA PHE A 29 -0.37 9.87 8.17
C PHE A 29 0.93 9.88 7.36
N PHE A 30 1.06 10.82 6.41
CA PHE A 30 2.29 10.99 5.64
C PHE A 30 3.48 11.40 6.51
N TRP A 31 3.26 12.23 7.54
CA TRP A 31 4.31 12.62 8.48
C TRP A 31 4.82 11.41 9.28
N ARG A 32 3.92 10.55 9.76
CA ARG A 32 4.28 9.34 10.49
C ARG A 32 4.97 8.32 9.58
N TRP A 33 4.47 8.13 8.36
CA TRP A 33 5.10 7.26 7.36
C TRP A 33 6.50 7.76 6.99
N ARG A 34 6.67 9.08 6.80
CA ARG A 34 7.97 9.72 6.56
C ARG A 34 8.95 9.49 7.72
N ILE A 35 8.52 9.72 8.96
CA ILE A 35 9.35 9.51 10.16
C ILE A 35 9.80 8.04 10.27
N TRP A 36 8.88 7.11 10.01
CA TRP A 36 9.18 5.67 10.04
C TRP A 36 10.21 5.31 8.99
N PHE A 37 10.01 5.79 7.76
CA PHE A 37 10.90 5.53 6.64
C PHE A 37 12.29 6.14 6.86
N GLU A 38 12.36 7.35 7.43
CA GLU A 38 13.60 8.03 7.78
C GLU A 38 14.37 7.30 8.90
N SER A 39 13.65 6.69 9.84
CA SER A 39 14.22 5.91 10.94
C SER A 39 14.75 4.53 10.51
N THR A 40 14.10 3.83 9.59
CA THR A 40 14.52 2.46 9.22
C THR A 40 15.75 2.43 8.31
N PHE A 41 15.98 3.49 7.53
CA PHE A 41 17.06 3.54 6.54
C PHE A 41 18.21 4.48 6.92
N VAL A 42 18.22 5.07 8.13
CA VAL A 42 19.23 6.07 8.57
C VAL A 42 19.41 7.18 7.51
N LEU A 43 18.32 7.57 6.86
CA LEU A 43 18.34 8.56 5.77
C LEU A 43 18.67 9.97 6.25
N SER A 44 18.79 10.15 7.57
CA SER A 44 19.20 11.41 8.20
C SER A 44 20.68 11.72 7.99
N MET A 45 21.50 10.72 7.64
CA MET A 45 22.95 10.88 7.44
C MET A 45 23.35 10.93 5.96
N LEU A 46 22.44 10.54 5.06
CA LEU A 46 22.71 10.54 3.62
C LEU A 46 22.45 11.93 3.02
N GLU A 47 23.28 12.29 2.04
CA GLU A 47 23.08 13.52 1.29
C GLU A 47 21.72 13.52 0.56
N PRO A 48 21.12 14.69 0.32
CA PRO A 48 19.80 14.80 -0.30
C PRO A 48 19.69 14.06 -1.63
N TRP A 49 20.78 14.04 -2.39
CA TRP A 49 20.85 13.40 -3.70
C TRP A 49 20.95 11.86 -3.61
N GLU A 50 21.71 11.33 -2.65
CA GLU A 50 21.86 9.88 -2.43
C GLU A 50 20.52 9.26 -1.97
N LYS A 51 19.78 9.98 -1.13
CA LYS A 51 18.41 9.59 -0.73
C LYS A 51 17.48 9.39 -1.92
N ILE A 52 17.59 10.23 -2.94
CA ILE A 52 16.75 10.15 -4.16
C ILE A 52 17.16 8.96 -5.02
N MET A 53 18.46 8.71 -5.17
CA MET A 53 18.98 7.53 -5.86
C MET A 53 18.48 6.23 -5.20
N LEU A 54 18.61 6.11 -3.87
CA LEU A 54 18.16 4.90 -3.15
C LEU A 54 16.64 4.71 -3.21
N LEU A 55 15.87 5.79 -3.04
CA LEU A 55 14.41 5.70 -3.12
C LEU A 55 13.94 5.24 -4.50
N THR A 56 14.57 5.73 -5.57
CA THR A 56 14.23 5.33 -6.94
C THR A 56 14.62 3.86 -7.20
N MET A 57 15.80 3.41 -6.77
CA MET A 57 16.20 2.00 -6.88
C MET A 57 15.26 1.08 -6.11
N LEU A 58 14.91 1.44 -4.86
CA LEU A 58 14.00 0.66 -4.05
C LEU A 58 12.59 0.63 -4.65
N PHE A 59 12.12 1.74 -5.22
CA PHE A 59 10.83 1.79 -5.91
C PHE A 59 10.81 0.90 -7.14
N ILE A 60 11.88 0.92 -7.95
CA ILE A 60 12.00 0.04 -9.13
C ILE A 60 12.04 -1.42 -8.70
N CYS A 61 12.89 -1.78 -7.73
CA CYS A 61 12.99 -3.14 -7.22
C CYS A 61 11.66 -3.62 -6.60
N SER A 62 11.04 -2.79 -5.76
CA SER A 62 9.75 -3.08 -5.15
C SER A 62 8.66 -3.24 -6.20
N SER A 63 8.58 -2.38 -7.21
CA SER A 63 7.57 -2.49 -8.28
C SER A 63 7.77 -3.74 -9.12
N PHE A 64 9.02 -4.14 -9.37
CA PHE A 64 9.35 -5.38 -10.06
C PHE A 64 8.92 -6.61 -9.25
N VAL A 65 9.27 -6.65 -7.95
CA VAL A 65 8.84 -7.72 -7.03
C VAL A 65 7.32 -7.78 -6.94
N LEU A 66 6.65 -6.64 -6.79
CA LEU A 66 5.19 -6.58 -6.68
C LEU A 66 4.54 -7.06 -7.98
N SER A 67 5.05 -6.65 -9.14
CA SER A 67 4.57 -7.11 -10.45
C SER A 67 4.77 -8.61 -10.65
N ALA A 68 5.92 -9.14 -10.24
CA ALA A 68 6.20 -10.57 -10.26
C ALA A 68 5.25 -11.33 -9.32
N LEU A 69 5.00 -10.80 -8.11
CA LEU A 69 4.07 -11.36 -7.14
C LEU A 69 2.63 -11.38 -7.68
N PHE A 70 2.16 -10.27 -8.26
CA PHE A 70 0.83 -10.20 -8.85
C PHE A 70 0.67 -11.19 -10.01
N ARG A 71 1.68 -11.31 -10.86
CA ARG A 71 1.69 -12.30 -11.94
C ARG A 71 1.65 -13.72 -11.40
N HIS A 72 2.43 -14.00 -10.36
CA HIS A 72 2.47 -15.31 -9.71
C HIS A 72 1.13 -15.66 -9.08
N ILE A 73 0.58 -14.75 -8.25
CA ILE A 73 -0.73 -14.92 -7.61
C ILE A 73 -1.82 -15.17 -8.66
N TYR A 74 -1.84 -14.38 -9.73
CA TYR A 74 -2.86 -14.53 -10.79
C TYR A 74 -2.78 -15.89 -11.50
N GLN A 75 -1.57 -16.41 -11.71
CA GLN A 75 -1.36 -17.73 -12.31
C GLN A 75 -1.93 -18.87 -11.45
N ASP A 76 -1.83 -18.75 -10.12
CA ASP A 76 -2.29 -19.78 -9.19
C ASP A 76 -3.81 -19.75 -8.92
N ILE A 77 -4.52 -18.67 -9.29
CA ILE A 77 -5.99 -18.58 -9.13
C ILE A 77 -6.70 -19.71 -9.88
N GLY A 78 -6.20 -20.12 -11.06
CA GLY A 78 -6.81 -21.20 -11.84
C GLY A 78 -6.82 -22.56 -11.12
N GLY A 79 -5.78 -22.86 -10.35
CA GLY A 79 -5.70 -24.10 -9.55
C GLY A 79 -6.41 -24.00 -8.20
N LEU A 80 -6.41 -22.81 -7.60
CA LEU A 80 -7.11 -22.55 -6.34
C LEU A 80 -8.62 -22.60 -6.51
N GLN A 81 -9.16 -22.15 -7.64
CA GLN A 81 -10.60 -22.21 -7.89
C GLN A 81 -11.15 -23.64 -7.80
N GLN A 82 -10.45 -24.63 -8.36
CA GLN A 82 -10.88 -26.02 -8.30
C GLN A 82 -10.87 -26.56 -6.86
N ARG A 83 -9.92 -26.13 -6.03
CA ARG A 83 -9.85 -26.51 -4.60
C ARG A 83 -10.89 -25.78 -3.77
N VAL A 84 -11.07 -24.47 -3.99
CA VAL A 84 -12.05 -23.63 -3.28
C VAL A 84 -13.47 -24.13 -3.56
N VAL A 85 -13.80 -24.50 -4.80
CA VAL A 85 -15.08 -25.13 -5.14
C VAL A 85 -15.27 -26.47 -4.42
N TYR A 86 -14.22 -27.30 -4.38
CA TYR A 86 -14.27 -28.58 -3.65
C TYR A 86 -14.51 -28.39 -2.14
N TYR A 87 -13.91 -27.36 -1.53
CA TYR A 87 -14.06 -27.07 -0.10
C TYR A 87 -15.36 -26.31 0.25
N LEU A 88 -15.89 -25.49 -0.66
CA LEU A 88 -17.14 -24.74 -0.44
C LEU A 88 -18.40 -25.53 -0.78
N LEU A 89 -18.37 -26.36 -1.81
CA LEU A 89 -19.53 -27.15 -2.24
C LEU A 89 -19.50 -28.61 -1.79
N GLY A 90 -18.36 -29.07 -1.27
CA GLY A 90 -18.19 -30.44 -0.81
C GLY A 90 -18.09 -31.46 -1.96
N PRO A 91 -17.70 -32.71 -1.64
CA PRO A 91 -17.43 -33.77 -2.63
C PRO A 91 -18.63 -34.21 -3.48
N GLU A 92 -19.85 -33.77 -3.13
CA GLU A 92 -21.11 -34.06 -3.85
C GLU A 92 -21.28 -33.20 -5.12
N ALA A 93 -20.48 -32.14 -5.29
CA ALA A 93 -20.54 -31.27 -6.46
C ALA A 93 -19.80 -31.89 -7.65
N ASP A 94 -20.37 -32.97 -8.18
CA ASP A 94 -20.07 -33.38 -9.53
C ASP A 94 -20.44 -32.23 -10.49
N LYS A 95 -19.50 -31.86 -11.35
CA LYS A 95 -19.59 -30.64 -12.17
C LYS A 95 -20.77 -30.69 -13.14
N THR A 96 -21.29 -31.90 -13.39
CA THR A 96 -22.45 -32.12 -14.25
C THR A 96 -23.74 -31.65 -13.57
N VAL A 97 -23.95 -31.92 -12.28
CA VAL A 97 -25.21 -31.58 -11.61
C VAL A 97 -25.41 -30.07 -11.40
N ILE A 98 -24.34 -29.29 -11.26
CA ILE A 98 -24.48 -27.83 -11.08
C ILE A 98 -24.75 -27.12 -12.40
N CYS A 99 -24.05 -27.50 -13.47
CA CYS A 99 -24.35 -26.95 -14.80
C CYS A 99 -25.75 -27.36 -15.26
N ASP A 100 -26.18 -28.58 -14.95
CA ASP A 100 -27.54 -29.05 -15.25
C ASP A 100 -28.58 -28.28 -14.43
N GLN A 101 -28.38 -28.13 -13.12
CA GLN A 101 -29.32 -27.43 -12.25
C GLN A 101 -29.40 -25.92 -12.48
N VAL A 102 -28.28 -25.26 -12.85
CA VAL A 102 -28.30 -23.86 -13.28
C VAL A 102 -29.03 -23.71 -14.61
N ASN A 103 -28.81 -24.63 -15.56
CA ASN A 103 -29.49 -24.60 -16.85
C ASN A 103 -31.00 -24.87 -16.70
N ASP A 104 -31.39 -25.75 -15.78
CA ASP A 104 -32.80 -26.03 -15.44
C ASP A 104 -33.48 -24.81 -14.77
N CYS A 105 -32.78 -24.13 -13.86
CA CYS A 105 -33.24 -22.88 -13.25
C CYS A 105 -33.38 -21.73 -14.27
N VAL A 106 -32.57 -21.70 -15.32
CA VAL A 106 -32.65 -20.70 -16.41
C VAL A 106 -33.72 -21.07 -17.44
N GLY A 107 -33.94 -22.36 -17.70
CA GLY A 107 -34.96 -22.88 -18.62
C GLY A 107 -36.39 -22.86 -18.08
N GLY A 108 -36.55 -23.05 -16.76
CA GLY A 108 -37.87 -23.05 -16.10
C GLY A 108 -38.58 -21.70 -16.04
N GLY A 109 -37.87 -20.59 -16.29
CA GLY A 109 -38.46 -19.24 -16.29
C GLY A 109 -39.11 -18.79 -17.60
N ASN A 110 -38.93 -19.53 -18.70
CA ASN A 110 -39.38 -19.13 -20.04
C ASN A 110 -40.60 -19.91 -20.56
N SER A 111 -41.26 -20.71 -19.71
CA SER A 111 -42.40 -21.57 -20.09
C SER A 111 -43.75 -21.18 -19.46
N GLU A 112 -43.83 -20.03 -18.77
CA GLU A 112 -45.08 -19.48 -18.20
C GLU A 112 -45.56 -18.18 -18.88
N LEU A 113 -45.43 -18.07 -20.21
CA LEU A 113 -46.06 -17.01 -21.03
C LEU A 113 -46.78 -17.57 -22.25
#